data_AF-A0A7W2BAB9-F1
#
_entry.id   AF-A0A7W2BAB9-F1
#
_cell.length_a   1.000
_cell.length_b   1.000
_cell.length_c   1.000
_cell.angle_alpha   90.00
_cell.angle_beta   90.00
_cell.angle_gamma   90.00
#
_symmetry.space_group_name_H-M   'P 1'
#
loop_
_entity.id
_entity.type
_entity.pdbx_description
1 polymer ?
#
loop_
_entity_poly.entity_id
_entity_poly.type
_entity_poly.pdbx_seq_one_letter_code
_entity_poly.pdbx_strand_id
1 'polypeptide(L)' 'MGGVSPVGHPRALPFILFDEDILIHDLVWAAAGTNNTVFSIRPQALVRITGAHVLDVKEG' A
#
# COMPACT_ATOMS: atom_id res chain seq x y z
N MET A 1 -5.84 -13.28 8.30
CA MET A 1 -5.87 -11.80 8.21
C MET A 1 -5.30 -11.42 6.86
N GLY A 2 -6.10 -10.90 5.92
CA GLY A 2 -5.61 -10.66 4.54
C GLY A 2 -6.42 -9.65 3.71
N GLY A 3 -7.28 -8.84 4.34
CA GLY A 3 -8.21 -7.95 3.63
C GLY A 3 -8.06 -6.47 3.94
N VAL A 4 -7.04 -6.04 4.70
CA VAL A 4 -6.91 -4.63 5.07
C VAL A 4 -6.44 -3.84 3.85
N SER A 5 -7.34 -3.03 3.30
CA SER A 5 -7.02 -2.12 2.20
C SER A 5 -6.02 -1.06 2.67
N PRO A 6 -5.02 -0.68 1.84
CA PRO A 6 -4.11 0.42 2.15
C PRO A 6 -4.78 1.80 2.09
N VAL A 7 -6.03 1.87 1.61
CA VAL A 7 -6.80 3.11 1.43
C VAL A 7 -8.22 2.95 1.97
N GLY A 8 -8.90 4.07 2.24
CA GLY A 8 -10.31 4.08 2.62
C GLY A 8 -10.58 3.71 4.09
N HIS A 9 -9.57 3.84 4.96
CA HIS A 9 -9.76 3.62 6.40
C HIS A 9 -10.81 4.59 6.98
N PRO A 10 -11.64 4.16 7.95
CA PRO A 10 -12.67 5.02 8.56
C PRO A 10 -12.12 6.25 9.28
N ARG A 11 -10.83 6.23 9.61
CA ARG A 11 -10.08 7.33 10.21
C ARG A 11 -8.76 7.47 9.47
N ALA A 12 -8.27 8.70 9.34
CA ALA A 12 -6.93 8.95 8.86
C ALA A 12 -5.91 8.22 9.74
N LEU A 13 -4.97 7.53 9.09
CA LEU A 13 -3.82 6.94 9.76
C LEU A 13 -2.81 8.06 10.06
N PRO A 14 -2.17 8.06 11.25
CA PRO A 14 -1.24 9.12 11.63
C PRO A 14 0.05 9.12 10.79
N PHE A 15 0.47 7.94 10.32
CA PHE A 15 1.58 7.77 9.40
C PHE A 15 1.36 6.51 8.57
N ILE A 16 1.88 6.51 7.34
CA ILE A 16 1.86 5.37 6.43
C ILE A 16 3.28 5.25 5.87
N LEU A 17 3.85 4.05 5.94
CA LEU A 17 5.15 3.74 5.37
C LEU A 17 4.97 2.89 4.12
N PHE A 18 5.82 3.10 3.12
CA PHE A 18 5.84 2.34 1.89
C PHE A 18 7.26 1.85 1.64
N ASP A 19 7.42 0.53 1.48
CA ASP A 19 8.72 -0.07 1.20
C ASP A 19 9.20 0.36 -0.20
N GLU A 20 10.40 0.96 -0.24
CA GLU A 20 11.00 1.44 -1.48
C GLU A 20 11.22 0.35 -2.53
N ASP A 21 11.44 -0.90 -2.10
CA ASP A 21 11.68 -2.02 -3.00
C ASP A 21 10.45 -2.32 -3.86
N ILE A 22 9.24 -1.95 -3.40
CA ILE A 22 8.00 -2.17 -4.15
C ILE A 22 7.95 -1.26 -5.40
N LEU A 23 8.69 -0.15 -5.42
CA LEU A 23 8.69 0.82 -6.53
C LEU A 23 9.33 0.28 -7.82
N ILE A 24 10.08 -0.82 -7.75
CA ILE A 24 10.71 -1.46 -8.91
C ILE A 24 9.68 -2.11 -9.85
N HIS A 25 8.46 -2.34 -9.36
CA HIS A 25 7.41 -3.00 -10.11
C HIS A 25 6.55 -1.99 -10.87
N ASP A 26 6.15 -2.34 -12.09
CA ASP A 26 5.21 -1.51 -12.88
C ASP A 26 3.79 -1.52 -12.29
N LEU A 27 3.41 -2.64 -11.65
CA LEU A 27 2.08 -2.89 -11.13
C LEU A 27 2.16 -3.79 -9.90
N VAL A 28 1.37 -3.48 -8.87
CA VAL A 28 1.24 -4.28 -7.65
C VAL A 28 -0.22 -4.58 -7.35
N TRP A 29 -0.45 -5.62 -6.55
CA TRP A 29 -1.80 -6.03 -6.12
C TRP A 29 -1.96 -5.78 -4.63
N ALA A 30 -2.89 -4.88 -4.27
CA ALA A 30 -3.20 -4.53 -2.89
C ALA A 30 -4.57 -5.10 -2.47
N ALA A 31 -4.72 -5.41 -1.18
CA ALA A 31 -6.01 -5.84 -0.63
C ALA A 31 -7.09 -4.77 -0.80
N ALA A 32 -8.33 -5.20 -1.05
CA ALA A 32 -9.46 -4.33 -1.39
C ALA A 32 -10.59 -4.31 -0.33
N GLY A 33 -10.29 -4.71 0.92
CA GLY A 33 -11.27 -4.66 2.03
C GLY A 33 -11.86 -5.99 2.47
N THR A 34 -11.63 -7.09 1.72
CA THR A 34 -12.02 -8.46 2.11
C THR A 34 -10.89 -9.45 1.85
N ASN A 35 -10.97 -10.64 2.44
CA ASN A 35 -9.90 -11.66 2.38
C ASN A 35 -9.54 -12.12 0.96
N ASN A 36 -10.47 -11.99 -0.01
CA ASN A 36 -10.30 -12.55 -1.36
C ASN A 36 -10.43 -11.49 -2.46
N THR A 37 -10.38 -10.20 -2.10
CA THR A 37 -10.50 -9.09 -3.07
C THR A 37 -9.23 -8.28 -3.09
N VAL A 38 -8.68 -8.08 -4.28
CA VAL A 38 -7.49 -7.27 -4.53
C VAL A 38 -7.74 -6.33 -5.71
N PHE A 39 -6.98 -5.24 -5.78
CA PHE A 39 -6.95 -4.34 -6.93
C PHE A 39 -5.51 -4.12 -7.40
N SER A 40 -5.34 -3.90 -8.70
CA SER A 40 -4.04 -3.57 -9.27
C SER A 40 -3.83 -2.06 -9.33
N ILE A 41 -2.61 -1.62 -9.03
CA ILE A 41 -2.25 -0.20 -9.03
C ILE A 41 -0.75 -0.02 -9.30
N ARG A 42 -0.37 1.07 -9.97
CA ARG A 42 1.05 1.45 -10.07
C ARG A 42 1.56 1.88 -8.69
N PRO A 43 2.73 1.41 -8.21
CA PRO A 43 3.25 1.76 -6.89
C PRO A 43 3.28 3.27 -6.63
N GLN A 44 3.69 4.07 -7.62
CA GLN A 44 3.76 5.54 -7.49
C GLN A 44 2.37 6.17 -7.31
N ALA A 45 1.34 5.59 -7.92
CA ALA A 45 -0.03 6.04 -7.72
C ALA A 45 -0.52 5.68 -6.32
N LEU A 46 -0.14 4.51 -5.80
CA LEU A 46 -0.51 4.09 -4.45
C LEU A 46 0.13 4.99 -3.38
N VAL A 47 1.42 5.32 -3.53
CA VAL A 47 2.11 6.31 -2.68
C VAL A 47 1.38 7.67 -2.73
N ARG A 48 1.02 8.14 -3.93
CA ARG A 48 0.33 9.43 -4.10
C ARG A 48 -1.03 9.49 -3.38
N ILE A 49 -1.85 8.45 -3.49
CA ILE A 49 -3.21 8.47 -2.91
C ILE A 49 -3.22 8.18 -1.41
N THR A 50 -2.18 7.52 -0.89
CA THR A 50 -2.04 7.23 0.55
C THR A 50 -1.32 8.36 1.28
N GLY A 51 -0.46 9.12 0.59
CA GLY A 51 0.45 10.06 1.24
C GLY A 51 1.57 9.36 2.01
N ALA A 52 1.89 8.12 1.65
CA ALA A 52 2.88 7.32 2.35
C ALA A 52 4.31 7.88 2.22
N HIS A 53 5.11 7.70 3.27
CA HIS A 53 6.53 7.97 3.26
C HIS A 53 7.28 6.74 2.72
N VAL A 54 8.02 6.93 1.64
CA VAL A 54 8.85 5.90 1.02
C VAL A 54 10.14 5.75 1.84
N LEU A 55 10.41 4.55 2.35
CA LEU A 55 11.57 4.21 3.18
C LEU A 55 11.97 2.76 2.96
N ASP A 56 13.23 2.43 3.24
CA ASP A 56 13.66 1.05 3.43
C ASP A 56 13.13 0.52 4.77
N VAL A 57 12.23 -0.46 4.73
CA VAL A 57 11.54 -1.00 5.93
C VAL A 57 11.75 -2.49 6.14
N LYS A 58 12.46 -3.18 5.24
CA LYS A 58 12.71 -4.62 5.36
C LYS A 58 13.67 -4.92 6.52
N GLU A 59 13.46 -6.05 7.19
CA GLU A 59 14.47 -6.60 8.11
C GLU A 59 15.55 -7.31 7.27
N GLY A 60 16.82 -7.04 7.58
CA GLY A 60 17.99 -7.59 6.86
C GLY A 60 18.35 -9.02 7.23
#